data_AF-A0A3R9Q383-F1
#
_entry.id   AF-A0A3R9Q383-F1
#
_cell.length_a   1.000
_cell.length_b   1.000
_cell.length_c   1.000
_cell.angle_alpha   90.00
_cell.angle_beta   90.00
_cell.angle_gamma   90.00
#
_symmetry.space_group_name_H-M   'P 1'
#
loop_
_entity.id
_entity.type
_entity.pdbx_description
1 polymer ?
#
loop_
_entity_poly.entity_id
_entity_poly.type
_entity_poly.pdbx_seq_one_letter_code
_entity_poly.pdbx_strand_id
1 'polypeptide(L)' 'MKCFRCNHTPSELPEYRQQAEMEEMQPDAYVRMDEGTYASYYDMFTCTDCYVKMGAPSKDLLIAAYAAKKLKKGAEQI' A
#
# COMPACT_ATOMS: atom_id res chain seq x y z
N MET A 1 -1.49 -1.04 -8.03
CA MET A 1 -0.41 -0.67 -7.06
C MET A 1 0.05 -1.91 -6.30
N LYS A 2 1.12 -1.85 -5.49
CA LYS A 2 1.61 -3.01 -4.72
C LYS A 2 2.00 -2.63 -3.30
N CYS A 3 1.80 -3.54 -2.34
CA CYS A 3 2.26 -3.35 -0.97
C CYS A 3 3.78 -3.14 -0.97
N PHE A 4 4.26 -2.09 -0.32
CA PHE A 4 5.68 -1.75 -0.34
C PHE A 4 6.57 -2.82 0.35
N ARG A 5 6.00 -3.74 1.13
CA ARG A 5 6.75 -4.78 1.83
C ARG A 5 6.66 -6.15 1.15
N CYS A 6 5.46 -6.68 0.94
CA CYS A 6 5.26 -8.03 0.38
C CYS A 6 5.00 -8.05 -1.14
N ASN A 7 4.85 -6.89 -1.78
CA ASN A 7 4.56 -6.73 -3.21
C ASN A 7 3.23 -7.33 -3.72
N HIS A 8 2.36 -7.85 -2.85
CA HIS A 8 1.00 -8.21 -3.25
C HIS A 8 0.20 -6.97 -3.68
N THR A 9 -0.65 -7.14 -4.68
CA THR A 9 -1.66 -6.18 -5.13
C THR A 9 -2.93 -6.30 -4.28
N PRO A 10 -3.78 -5.26 -4.22
CA PRO A 10 -5.06 -5.33 -3.50
C PRO A 10 -5.93 -6.52 -3.95
N SER A 11 -5.94 -6.83 -5.25
CA SER A 11 -6.70 -7.96 -5.82
C SER A 11 -6.16 -9.34 -5.42
N GLU A 12 -4.95 -9.45 -4.87
CA GLU A 12 -4.39 -10.70 -4.33
C GLU A 12 -4.74 -10.91 -2.85
N LEU A 13 -5.31 -9.89 -2.18
CA LEU A 13 -5.57 -9.89 -0.75
C LEU A 13 -7.08 -10.04 -0.50
N PRO A 14 -7.52 -11.10 0.20
CA PRO A 14 -8.95 -11.34 0.42
C PRO A 14 -9.68 -10.20 1.09
N GLU A 15 -9.03 -9.46 1.99
CA GLU A 15 -9.61 -8.31 2.71
C GLU A 15 -10.06 -7.21 1.73
N TYR A 16 -9.19 -6.79 0.81
CA TYR A 16 -9.49 -5.71 -0.13
C TYR A 16 -10.44 -6.16 -1.24
N ARG A 17 -10.40 -7.45 -1.63
CA ARG A 17 -11.38 -8.01 -2.56
C ARG A 17 -12.79 -7.95 -2.00
N GLN A 18 -12.98 -8.42 -0.76
CA GLN A 18 -14.29 -8.46 -0.13
C GLN A 18 -14.84 -7.05 0.12
N GLN A 19 -14.01 -6.13 0.62
CA GLN A 19 -14.43 -4.75 0.83
C GLN A 19 -14.78 -4.06 -0.50
N ALA A 20 -13.96 -4.23 -1.54
CA ALA A 20 -14.25 -3.64 -2.83
C ALA A 20 -15.49 -4.24 -3.50
N GLU A 21 -15.77 -5.53 -3.30
CA GLU A 21 -17.02 -6.16 -3.75
C GLU A 21 -18.25 -5.58 -3.04
N MET A 22 -18.17 -5.36 -1.72
CA MET A 22 -19.24 -4.72 -0.94
C MET A 22 -19.50 -3.27 -1.37
N GLU A 23 -18.45 -2.56 -1.78
CA GLU A 23 -18.50 -1.18 -2.27
C GLU A 23 -18.67 -1.08 -3.79
N GLU A 24 -18.97 -2.20 -4.48
CA GLU A 24 -19.17 -2.31 -5.92
C GLU A 24 -18.05 -1.69 -6.79
N MET A 25 -16.79 -1.86 -6.38
CA MET A 25 -15.61 -1.27 -7.04
C MET A 25 -14.45 -2.24 -7.20
N GLN A 26 -13.39 -1.77 -7.87
CA GLN A 26 -12.16 -2.54 -8.03
C GLN A 26 -11.30 -2.45 -6.75
N PRO A 27 -10.59 -3.53 -6.35
CA PRO A 27 -9.74 -3.50 -5.15
C PRO A 27 -8.69 -2.40 -5.12
N ASP A 28 -8.07 -2.09 -6.27
CA ASP A 28 -7.16 -0.94 -6.37
C ASP A 28 -7.88 0.40 -6.16
N ALA A 29 -9.14 0.54 -6.59
CA ALA A 29 -9.90 1.77 -6.39
C ALA A 29 -10.24 1.96 -4.91
N TYR A 30 -10.69 0.90 -4.23
CA TYR A 30 -10.96 0.90 -2.80
C TYR A 30 -9.73 1.35 -1.99
N VAL A 31 -8.55 0.78 -2.26
CA VAL A 31 -7.31 1.17 -1.57
C VAL A 31 -6.90 2.62 -1.86
N ARG A 32 -7.23 3.19 -3.04
CA ARG A 32 -6.92 4.60 -3.32
C ARG A 32 -7.83 5.56 -2.57
N MET A 33 -9.08 5.17 -2.31
CA MET A 33 -10.10 6.05 -1.75
C MET A 33 -10.20 5.95 -0.24
N ASP A 34 -10.16 4.73 0.30
CA ASP A 34 -10.56 4.46 1.68
C ASP A 34 -9.41 4.01 2.59
N GLU A 35 -8.29 3.55 2.03
CA GLU A 35 -7.17 3.05 2.84
C GLU A 35 -6.27 4.16 3.37
N GLY A 36 -6.21 4.30 4.70
CA GLY A 36 -5.34 5.26 5.39
C GLY A 36 -3.84 4.99 5.22
N THR A 37 -3.47 3.77 4.81
CA THR A 37 -2.09 3.34 4.56
C THR A 37 -1.60 3.64 3.14
N TYR A 38 -2.49 4.08 2.25
CA TYR A 38 -2.14 4.48 0.88
C TYR A 38 -1.55 5.89 0.83
N ALA A 39 -0.52 6.05 -0.01
CA ALA A 39 0.09 7.35 -0.32
C ALA A 39 0.12 7.58 -1.84
N SER A 40 -0.73 8.49 -2.31
CA SER A 40 -0.90 8.82 -3.73
C SER A 40 0.37 9.31 -4.41
N TYR A 41 1.17 10.14 -3.73
CA TYR A 41 2.41 10.69 -4.29
C TYR A 41 3.45 9.60 -4.66
N TYR A 42 3.47 8.49 -3.90
CA TYR A 42 4.37 7.38 -4.16
C TYR A 42 3.72 6.24 -4.95
N ASP A 43 2.39 6.27 -5.11
CA ASP A 43 1.54 5.17 -5.58
C ASP A 43 1.83 3.84 -4.85
N MET A 44 2.02 3.92 -3.52
CA MET A 44 2.34 2.79 -2.64
C MET A 44 1.34 2.71 -1.49
N PHE A 45 1.11 1.49 -1.01
CA PHE A 45 0.34 1.22 0.20
C PHE A 45 1.04 0.15 1.05
N THR A 46 0.50 -0.10 2.25
CA THR A 46 0.93 -1.18 3.13
C THR A 46 -0.29 -2.01 3.51
N CYS A 47 -0.33 -3.30 3.13
CA CYS A 47 -1.45 -4.15 3.54
C CYS A 47 -1.52 -4.33 5.05
N THR A 48 -2.69 -4.71 5.57
CA THR A 48 -2.94 -4.87 7.01
C THR A 48 -1.87 -5.73 7.68
N ASP A 49 -1.58 -6.91 7.12
CA ASP A 49 -0.58 -7.83 7.65
C ASP A 49 0.81 -7.20 7.78
N CYS A 50 1.25 -6.46 6.76
CA CYS A 50 2.56 -5.82 6.79
C CYS A 50 2.57 -4.62 7.73
N TYR A 51 1.47 -3.87 7.78
CA TYR A 51 1.29 -2.73 8.66
C TYR A 51 1.40 -3.16 10.13
N VAL A 52 0.70 -4.23 10.50
CA VAL A 52 0.75 -4.81 11.85
C VAL A 52 2.14 -5.37 12.17
N LYS A 53 2.76 -6.12 11.24
CA LYS A 53 4.12 -6.67 11.44
C LYS A 53 5.19 -5.59 11.61
N MET A 54 4.95 -4.39 11.10
CA MET A 54 5.81 -3.22 11.30
C MET A 54 5.54 -2.49 12.62
N GLY A 55 4.61 -2.96 13.44
CA GLY A 55 4.22 -2.31 14.69
C GLY A 55 3.21 -1.17 14.51
N ALA A 56 2.40 -1.20 13.44
CA ALA A 56 1.38 -0.19 13.14
C ALA A 56 1.95 1.25 13.13
N PRO A 57 2.91 1.54 12.25
CA PRO A 57 3.57 2.85 12.20
C PRO A 57 2.57 3.98 11.89
N SER A 58 2.90 5.20 12.33
CA SER A 58 2.12 6.37 11.90
C SER A 58 2.19 6.57 10.38
N LYS A 59 1.22 7.32 9.84
CA LYS A 59 1.18 7.67 8.42
C LYS A 59 2.46 8.37 7.93
N ASP A 60 3.04 9.25 8.76
CA ASP A 60 4.28 9.96 8.41
C ASP A 60 5.48 9.01 8.29
N LEU A 61 5.56 8.00 9.17
CA LEU A 61 6.60 6.97 9.09
C LEU A 61 6.44 6.11 7.83
N LEU A 62 5.20 5.78 7.44
CA LEU A 62 4.94 5.08 6.18
C LEU A 62 5.36 5.92 4.97
N ILE A 63 4.98 7.19 4.93
CA ILE A 63 5.36 8.14 3.86
C ILE A 63 6.90 8.21 3.74
N ALA A 64 7.61 8.33 4.86
CA ALA A 64 9.07 8.33 4.87
C ALA A 64 9.66 7.01 4.32
N ALA A 65 9.09 5.86 4.69
CA ALA A 65 9.51 4.56 4.18
C ALA A 65 9.27 4.41 2.67
N TYR A 66 8.15 4.92 2.16
CA TYR A 66 7.84 4.92 0.72
C TYR A 66 8.82 5.79 -0.06
N ALA A 67 9.16 6.98 0.46
CA ALA A 67 10.17 7.86 -0.12
C ALA A 67 11.52 7.15 -0.24
N ALA A 68 11.99 6.55 0.86
CA ALA A 68 13.24 5.81 0.88
C ALA A 68 13.26 4.65 -0.12
N LYS A 69 12.15 3.90 -0.27
CA LYS A 69 12.04 2.82 -1.25
C LYS A 69 12.12 3.33 -2.69
N LYS A 70 11.47 4.46 -3.00
CA LYS A 70 11.49 5.06 -4.35
C LYS A 70 12.88 5.58 -4.72
N LEU A 71 13.59 6.19 -3.76
CA LEU A 71 14.97 6.66 -3.95
C LEU A 71 15.94 5.50 -4.20
N LYS A 72 15.86 4.40 -3.45
CA LYS A 72 16.68 3.20 -3.67
C LYS A 72 16.47 2.62 -5.07
N LYS A 73 15.21 2.46 -5.49
CA LYS A 73 14.89 2.00 -6.85
C LYS A 73 15.44 2.92 -7.94
N GLY A 74 15.43 4.23 -7.74
CA GLY A 74 16.01 5.19 -8.69
C GLY A 74 17.52 5.07 -8.79
N ALA A 75 18.21 4.76 -7.69
CA ALA A 75 19.65 4.57 -7.64
C ALA A 75 20.12 3.24 -8.25
N GLU A 76 19.29 2.20 -8.23
CA GLU A 76 19.60 0.87 -8.81
C GLU A 76 19.42 0.81 -10.34
N GLN A 77 18.92 1.88 -10.97
CA GLN A 77 18.66 1.96 -12.42
C GLN A 77 19.73 2.74 -13.19
N ILE A 78 20.86 3.09 -12.55
CA ILE A 78 21.97 3.88 -13.12
C ILE A 78 23.24 3.03 -13.19
#